data_AF-A0A1Y4ID63-F1
#
_entry.id   AF-A0A1Y4ID63-F1
#
_cell.length_a   1.000
_cell.length_b   1.000
_cell.length_c   1.000
_cell.angle_alpha   90.00
_cell.angle_beta   90.00
_cell.angle_gamma   90.00
#
_symmetry.space_group_name_H-M   'P 1'
#
loop_
_entity.id
_entity.type
_entity.pdbx_description
1 polymer ?
#
loop_
_entity_poly.entity_id
_entity_poly.type
_entity_poly.pdbx_seq_one_letter_code
_entity_poly.pdbx_strand_id
1 'polypeptide(L)'
;MMRLHKILLTLVCFTVLSAHAQWKWLNPLECGFPVIQNQGWTEEIGDRYVRLPQRAEGKVRKPVWDLSRNSAGLAIHFFSNAPELKVRYQVSGPLNMPHMPTTGVSGVDLYSIDSDGQWRFYFGGYPSGDTLQYHYTNIGKDLYHDRGYEFRLCLPPYNTIKWLEIGVPENDELTFIPVSPEKPILLYGTSIAQGACASRPGMTWGMILQRSLGYPLINLGFSGNGRLEKEVLDFICEIDARLYILDCLPNLTPKNKDEITQLVSDAVKQIRATHSSPILLVEHAGYSNALADDTKLQDYVRMNEGAKKAFEELQAQGIKDIYYLTREELGLHPDAWVDYVHPSDWGMETQANAVERKVREILRIPKGDLSTTMPVTQRREPNNYEWQKRHRDILSLNQSNPPRRVILGNSITHFWGGEPKGPSVRGLETWEKIMRPAGFHNLGYGFDRIENVLWRVYHGELDGYKAEEVVLMIGTNNIGINNDNEIVEGIRFLLSAIRQRQPEAKIKVIGILPRRNQEERVRNLNLRIRQMAETGWYTFKNPGTKLLQEDGKINESLFSDGLHPNEEGYKQIVDEIAH
;
A
#
# COMPACT_ATOMS: atom_id res chain seq x y z
N MET A 1 -47.89 38.81 -67.62
CA MET A 1 -48.78 39.62 -66.74
C MET A 1 -48.97 38.84 -65.45
N MET A 2 -48.73 39.47 -64.29
CA MET A 2 -48.99 38.97 -62.92
C MET A 2 -48.13 37.78 -62.45
N ARG A 3 -47.61 37.68 -61.22
CA ARG A 3 -47.65 38.51 -60.01
C ARG A 3 -46.52 38.03 -59.09
N LEU A 4 -45.83 38.99 -58.46
CA LEU A 4 -44.98 38.82 -57.28
C LEU A 4 -45.67 37.95 -56.21
N HIS A 5 -44.96 36.97 -55.64
CA HIS A 5 -45.20 36.49 -54.28
C HIS A 5 -43.88 36.46 -53.52
N LYS A 6 -43.80 37.31 -52.51
CA LYS A 6 -42.74 37.37 -51.50
C LYS A 6 -42.83 36.10 -50.67
N ILE A 7 -41.74 35.35 -50.55
CA ILE A 7 -41.56 34.37 -49.48
C ILE A 7 -40.51 34.95 -48.54
N LEU A 8 -40.99 35.41 -47.40
CA LEU A 8 -40.21 35.68 -46.20
C LEU A 8 -40.01 34.33 -45.51
N LEU A 9 -38.79 33.78 -45.53
CA LEU A 9 -38.45 32.61 -44.71
C LEU A 9 -37.52 33.05 -43.58
N THR A 10 -38.04 32.91 -42.38
CA THR A 10 -37.45 33.21 -41.08
C THR A 10 -36.12 32.47 -40.90
N LEU A 11 -35.04 33.23 -40.65
CA LEU A 11 -33.75 32.68 -40.27
C LEU A 11 -33.85 32.19 -38.81
N VAL A 12 -34.11 30.90 -38.61
CA VAL A 12 -33.99 30.27 -37.29
C VAL A 12 -32.52 29.92 -37.09
N CYS A 13 -31.80 30.80 -36.38
CA CYS A 13 -30.48 30.45 -35.86
C CYS A 13 -30.64 29.36 -34.79
N PHE A 14 -30.44 28.10 -35.17
CA PHE A 14 -30.11 27.04 -34.22
C PHE A 14 -28.70 27.32 -33.69
N THR A 15 -28.60 28.06 -32.59
CA THR A 15 -27.42 27.97 -31.73
C THR A 15 -27.45 26.59 -31.09
N VAL A 16 -26.72 25.64 -31.67
CA VAL A 16 -26.38 24.41 -30.97
C VAL A 16 -25.43 24.81 -29.84
N LEU A 17 -26.01 25.14 -28.69
CA LEU A 17 -25.27 25.15 -27.43
C LEU A 17 -24.84 23.70 -27.20
N SER A 18 -23.59 23.39 -27.52
CA SER A 18 -22.95 22.17 -27.05
C SER A 18 -23.12 22.15 -25.54
N ALA A 19 -23.95 21.22 -25.03
CA ALA A 19 -24.05 20.93 -23.62
C ALA A 19 -22.70 20.35 -23.19
N HIS A 20 -21.74 21.20 -22.86
CA HIS A 20 -20.55 20.76 -22.15
C HIS A 20 -21.02 20.21 -20.81
N ALA A 21 -20.66 18.96 -20.51
CA ALA A 21 -20.92 18.38 -19.20
C ALA A 21 -20.39 19.34 -18.13
N GLN A 22 -21.29 19.77 -17.24
CA GLN A 22 -20.92 20.58 -16.10
C GLN A 22 -19.98 19.75 -15.21
N TRP A 23 -18.92 20.39 -14.70
CA TRP A 23 -17.91 19.73 -13.89
C TRP A 23 -18.13 20.06 -12.41
N LYS A 24 -18.19 19.02 -11.59
CA LYS A 24 -18.11 19.11 -10.14
C LYS A 24 -16.64 19.08 -9.73
N TRP A 25 -16.16 20.16 -9.13
CA TRP A 25 -14.79 20.27 -8.63
C TRP A 25 -14.77 20.07 -7.12
N LEU A 26 -13.88 19.19 -6.65
CA LEU A 26 -13.71 18.90 -5.23
C LEU A 26 -12.29 19.26 -4.79
N ASN A 27 -12.20 20.07 -3.73
CA ASN A 27 -10.95 20.34 -3.05
C ASN A 27 -10.70 19.25 -1.98
N PRO A 28 -9.60 18.47 -2.07
CA PRO A 28 -9.28 17.46 -1.06
C PRO A 28 -9.17 18.02 0.35
N LEU A 29 -8.75 19.29 0.49
CA LEU A 29 -8.55 19.92 1.79
C LEU A 29 -9.85 20.39 2.45
N GLU A 30 -10.99 20.32 1.75
CA GLU A 30 -12.29 20.77 2.27
C GLU A 30 -13.22 19.60 2.67
N CYS A 31 -12.72 18.36 2.65
CA CYS A 31 -13.54 17.17 2.91
C CYS A 31 -13.80 16.84 4.39
N GLY A 32 -13.24 17.63 5.32
CA GLY A 32 -13.52 17.54 6.76
C GLY A 32 -12.75 16.47 7.53
N PHE A 33 -11.83 15.74 6.89
CA PHE A 33 -10.91 14.81 7.55
C PHE A 33 -9.58 14.74 6.77
N PRO A 34 -8.47 14.26 7.38
CA PRO A 34 -7.20 14.19 6.68
C PRO A 34 -7.20 13.19 5.52
N VAL A 35 -6.79 13.65 4.33
CA VAL A 35 -6.76 12.84 3.08
C VAL A 35 -5.42 12.85 2.37
N ILE A 36 -4.46 13.67 2.81
CA ILE A 36 -3.12 13.72 2.23
C ILE A 36 -2.33 12.53 2.76
N GLN A 37 -2.22 11.51 1.93
CA GLN A 37 -1.49 10.28 2.25
C GLN A 37 0.01 10.58 2.34
N ASN A 38 0.74 9.74 3.08
CA ASN A 38 2.19 9.81 3.21
C ASN A 38 2.71 11.10 3.88
N GLN A 39 1.83 11.81 4.59
CA GLN A 39 2.18 13.01 5.33
C GLN A 39 2.41 12.66 6.81
N GLY A 40 3.57 13.04 7.35
CA GLY A 40 3.80 13.02 8.80
C GLY A 40 3.03 14.15 9.52
N TRP A 41 3.01 14.17 10.85
CA TRP A 41 2.39 15.25 11.66
C TRP A 41 1.04 15.75 11.14
N THR A 42 0.18 14.83 10.70
CA THR A 42 -1.05 15.16 9.97
C THR A 42 -1.93 16.14 10.74
N GLU A 43 -2.03 15.99 12.06
CA GLU A 43 -2.77 16.90 12.94
C GLU A 43 -2.17 18.32 13.02
N GLU A 44 -0.84 18.45 12.95
CA GLU A 44 -0.16 19.76 13.02
C GLU A 44 -0.10 20.47 11.67
N ILE A 45 0.10 19.72 10.59
CA ILE A 45 0.19 20.27 9.24
C ILE A 45 -1.18 20.72 8.75
N GLY A 46 -2.22 19.94 9.07
CA GLY A 46 -3.60 20.18 8.66
C GLY A 46 -3.73 20.23 7.13
N ASP A 47 -4.36 21.28 6.65
CA ASP A 47 -4.81 21.41 5.26
C ASP A 47 -3.73 21.95 4.32
N ARG A 48 -2.58 21.28 4.23
CA ARG A 48 -1.44 21.70 3.39
C ARG A 48 -0.74 20.52 2.73
N TYR A 49 -0.17 20.75 1.55
CA TYR A 49 0.59 19.75 0.79
C TYR A 49 2.09 19.78 1.12
N VAL A 50 2.46 19.75 2.40
CA VAL A 50 3.85 19.92 2.88
C VAL A 50 4.32 18.74 3.73
N ARG A 51 5.64 18.64 3.95
CA ARG A 51 6.30 17.47 4.53
C ARG A 51 6.86 17.65 5.94
N LEU A 52 6.97 18.89 6.43
CA LEU A 52 7.36 19.21 7.82
C LEU A 52 6.31 20.12 8.49
N PRO A 53 6.10 20.03 9.81
CA PRO A 53 5.18 20.91 10.54
C PRO A 53 5.73 22.34 10.60
N GLN A 54 4.87 23.31 10.86
CA GLN A 54 5.26 24.74 10.88
C GLN A 54 6.41 25.03 11.86
N ARG A 55 6.43 24.34 13.01
CA ARG A 55 7.47 24.49 14.04
C ARG A 55 8.88 24.06 13.61
N ALA A 56 9.03 23.45 12.44
CA ALA A 56 10.34 23.18 11.85
C ALA A 56 11.01 24.44 11.29
N GLU A 57 10.23 25.48 10.96
CA GLU A 57 10.76 26.76 10.50
C GLU A 57 11.70 27.37 11.54
N GLY A 58 12.92 27.70 11.11
CA GLY A 58 13.97 28.22 11.99
C GLY A 58 14.68 27.17 12.87
N LYS A 59 14.17 25.93 12.96
CA LYS A 59 14.86 24.81 13.62
C LYS A 59 15.72 24.00 12.67
N VAL A 60 15.19 23.72 11.47
CA VAL A 60 15.98 23.12 10.40
C VAL A 60 16.63 24.20 9.54
N ARG A 61 17.71 23.85 8.83
CA ARG A 61 18.36 24.78 7.91
C ARG A 61 17.37 25.29 6.86
N LYS A 62 17.49 26.57 6.47
CA LYS A 62 16.59 27.20 5.49
C LYS A 62 16.37 26.36 4.20
N PRO A 63 17.40 25.78 3.56
CA PRO A 63 17.18 24.93 2.38
C PRO A 63 16.31 23.70 2.66
N VAL A 64 16.44 23.07 3.83
CA VAL A 64 15.60 21.93 4.24
C VAL A 64 14.15 22.40 4.44
N TRP A 65 13.96 23.52 5.13
CA TRP A 65 12.64 24.12 5.31
C TRP A 65 11.96 24.41 3.97
N ASP A 66 12.65 25.10 3.06
CA ASP A 66 12.11 25.47 1.75
C ASP A 66 11.75 24.21 0.92
N LEU A 67 12.63 23.20 0.89
CA LEU A 67 12.37 21.93 0.19
C LEU A 67 11.25 21.10 0.82
N SER A 68 11.05 21.20 2.14
CA SER A 68 9.96 20.51 2.82
C SER A 68 8.57 21.04 2.45
N ARG A 69 8.50 22.21 1.79
CA ARG A 69 7.24 22.74 1.26
C ARG A 69 6.81 22.05 -0.04
N ASN A 70 7.72 21.32 -0.70
CA ASN A 70 7.37 20.51 -1.86
C ASN A 70 6.65 19.22 -1.43
N SER A 71 5.80 18.68 -2.30
CA SER A 71 4.91 17.55 -2.02
C SER A 71 5.48 16.16 -2.37
N ALA A 72 6.81 15.98 -2.32
CA ALA A 72 7.44 14.69 -2.65
C ALA A 72 6.90 13.52 -1.81
N GLY A 73 6.52 12.45 -2.51
CA GLY A 73 5.95 11.25 -1.88
C GLY A 73 4.51 11.40 -1.38
N LEU A 74 3.93 12.60 -1.40
CA LEU A 74 2.54 12.80 -1.01
C LEU A 74 1.58 12.28 -2.10
N ALA A 75 0.42 11.81 -1.68
CA ALA A 75 -0.62 11.32 -2.59
C ALA A 75 -2.02 11.64 -2.06
N ILE A 76 -3.00 11.61 -2.95
CA ILE A 76 -4.43 11.67 -2.61
C ILE A 76 -5.08 10.38 -3.10
N HIS A 77 -5.82 9.70 -2.21
CA HIS A 77 -6.57 8.50 -2.55
C HIS A 77 -8.07 8.82 -2.58
N PHE A 78 -8.80 8.28 -3.55
CA PHE A 78 -10.24 8.49 -3.69
C PHE A 78 -10.91 7.36 -4.49
N PHE A 79 -12.20 7.16 -4.30
CA PHE A 79 -13.02 6.33 -5.19
C PHE A 79 -13.70 7.21 -6.23
N SER A 80 -13.85 6.73 -7.46
CA SER A 80 -14.65 7.40 -8.48
C SER A 80 -15.19 6.42 -9.53
N ASN A 81 -16.42 6.66 -9.99
CA ASN A 81 -17.03 5.96 -11.13
C ASN A 81 -16.96 6.77 -12.43
N ALA A 82 -16.35 7.95 -12.40
CA ALA A 82 -16.36 8.85 -13.53
C ALA A 82 -15.60 8.26 -14.73
N PRO A 83 -16.16 8.34 -15.96
CA PRO A 83 -15.47 7.92 -17.17
C PRO A 83 -14.34 8.89 -17.57
N GLU A 84 -14.32 10.07 -16.96
CA GLU A 84 -13.30 11.09 -17.15
C GLU A 84 -13.01 11.80 -15.82
N LEU A 85 -11.73 12.11 -15.60
CA LEU A 85 -11.26 12.89 -14.44
C LEU A 85 -10.47 14.09 -14.93
N LYS A 86 -10.59 15.21 -14.24
CA LYS A 86 -9.69 16.36 -14.40
C LYS A 86 -8.98 16.68 -13.11
N VAL A 87 -7.76 17.14 -13.20
CA VAL A 87 -7.03 17.72 -12.07
C VAL A 87 -6.57 19.10 -12.48
N ARG A 88 -6.80 20.10 -11.63
CA ARG A 88 -6.27 21.45 -11.83
C ARG A 88 -5.64 21.96 -10.54
N TYR A 89 -4.52 22.65 -10.67
CA TYR A 89 -3.75 23.12 -9.53
C TYR A 89 -2.77 24.22 -9.95
N GLN A 90 -2.29 24.96 -8.95
CA GLN A 90 -1.20 25.92 -9.13
C GLN A 90 -0.01 25.56 -8.26
N VAL A 91 1.18 25.90 -8.73
CA VAL A 91 2.44 25.70 -8.02
C VAL A 91 3.18 27.04 -7.84
N SER A 92 4.20 27.08 -6.98
CA SER A 92 4.93 28.33 -6.68
C SER A 92 6.31 28.44 -7.33
N GLY A 93 6.97 27.33 -7.64
CA GLY A 93 8.33 27.29 -8.19
C GLY A 93 8.37 27.06 -9.71
N PRO A 94 9.57 27.05 -10.31
CA PRO A 94 9.77 26.73 -11.72
C PRO A 94 9.15 25.39 -12.11
N LEU A 95 8.62 25.31 -13.33
CA LEU A 95 7.89 24.13 -13.77
C LEU A 95 8.79 22.92 -14.01
N ASN A 96 10.06 23.13 -14.39
CA ASN A 96 11.04 22.12 -14.74
C ASN A 96 12.45 22.47 -14.25
N MET A 97 13.37 21.50 -14.39
CA MET A 97 14.81 21.70 -14.24
C MET A 97 15.53 21.33 -15.54
N PRO A 98 16.79 21.76 -15.77
CA PRO A 98 17.52 21.41 -16.99
C PRO A 98 17.62 19.91 -17.30
N HIS A 99 17.56 19.07 -16.26
CA HIS A 99 17.73 17.62 -16.29
C HIS A 99 16.47 16.88 -15.80
N MET A 100 15.36 17.58 -15.50
CA MET A 100 14.11 16.97 -15.03
C MET A 100 12.89 17.65 -15.68
N PRO A 101 12.04 16.92 -16.40
CA PRO A 101 10.95 17.50 -17.19
C PRO A 101 9.85 18.10 -16.31
N THR A 102 8.97 18.92 -16.89
CA THR A 102 7.84 19.52 -16.17
C THR A 102 6.95 18.48 -15.49
N THR A 103 6.70 17.36 -16.18
CA THR A 103 5.94 16.22 -15.65
C THR A 103 6.59 15.62 -14.41
N GLY A 104 7.92 15.64 -14.31
CA GLY A 104 8.68 15.11 -13.18
C GLY A 104 8.79 16.09 -12.02
N VAL A 105 8.97 17.39 -12.29
CA VAL A 105 9.17 18.42 -11.26
C VAL A 105 7.85 18.86 -10.65
N SER A 106 6.88 19.19 -11.51
CA SER A 106 5.63 19.89 -11.17
C SER A 106 4.37 19.11 -11.51
N GLY A 107 4.49 17.95 -12.18
CA GLY A 107 3.35 17.15 -12.65
C GLY A 107 2.64 16.36 -11.55
N VAL A 108 1.48 15.80 -11.89
CA VAL A 108 0.77 14.79 -11.11
C VAL A 108 0.68 13.47 -11.89
N ASP A 109 0.49 12.37 -11.18
CA ASP A 109 0.48 11.02 -11.74
C ASP A 109 -0.71 10.22 -11.24
N LEU A 110 -1.54 9.68 -12.13
CA LEU A 110 -2.80 9.03 -11.75
C LEU A 110 -2.74 7.53 -12.02
N TYR A 111 -3.09 6.77 -11.00
CA TYR A 111 -3.30 5.34 -11.07
C TYR A 111 -4.69 4.95 -10.59
N SER A 112 -5.23 3.86 -11.11
CA SER A 112 -6.38 3.16 -10.52
C SER A 112 -6.00 1.76 -10.04
N ILE A 113 -6.80 1.23 -9.12
CA ILE A 113 -6.74 -0.14 -8.63
C ILE A 113 -8.13 -0.73 -8.81
N ASP A 114 -8.21 -1.85 -9.55
CA ASP A 114 -9.47 -2.56 -9.76
C ASP A 114 -9.85 -3.48 -8.60
N SER A 115 -11.05 -4.05 -8.67
CA SER A 115 -11.57 -4.94 -7.62
C SER A 115 -10.74 -6.20 -7.40
N ASP A 116 -9.88 -6.61 -8.34
CA ASP A 116 -8.91 -7.70 -8.18
C ASP A 116 -7.51 -7.20 -7.75
N GLY A 117 -7.39 -5.91 -7.44
CA GLY A 117 -6.18 -5.26 -6.93
C GLY A 117 -5.15 -4.94 -8.01
N GLN A 118 -5.53 -4.96 -9.29
CA GLN A 118 -4.61 -4.66 -10.39
C GLN A 118 -4.50 -3.16 -10.64
N TRP A 119 -3.25 -2.72 -10.79
CA TRP A 119 -2.92 -1.31 -11.00
C TRP A 119 -2.97 -0.93 -12.48
N ARG A 120 -3.48 0.27 -12.77
CA ARG A 120 -3.51 0.84 -14.12
C ARG A 120 -3.06 2.29 -14.10
N PHE A 121 -2.22 2.67 -15.05
CA PHE A 121 -1.73 4.04 -15.21
C PHE A 121 -2.59 4.82 -16.21
N TYR A 122 -2.81 6.11 -15.93
CA TYR A 122 -3.53 7.02 -16.81
C TYR A 122 -2.65 8.21 -17.18
N PHE A 123 -2.40 8.36 -18.48
CA PHE A 123 -1.72 9.55 -19.00
C PHE A 123 -2.74 10.68 -19.21
N GLY A 124 -2.56 11.79 -18.49
CA GLY A 124 -3.49 12.93 -18.51
C GLY A 124 -3.04 14.13 -19.35
N GLY A 125 -2.03 13.94 -20.21
CA GLY A 125 -1.46 15.00 -21.04
C GLY A 125 -0.25 15.72 -20.42
N TYR A 126 0.13 16.84 -21.03
CA TYR A 126 1.25 17.68 -20.59
C TYR A 126 0.74 18.95 -19.90
N PRO A 127 1.15 19.22 -18.64
CA PRO A 127 0.72 20.41 -17.94
C PRO A 127 1.41 21.65 -18.53
N SER A 128 0.65 22.74 -18.69
CA SER A 128 1.16 24.03 -19.19
C SER A 128 0.35 25.20 -18.63
N GLY A 129 0.90 26.41 -18.74
CA GLY A 129 0.29 27.64 -18.23
C GLY A 129 0.41 27.84 -16.72
N ASP A 130 -0.23 28.89 -16.21
CA ASP A 130 -0.17 29.25 -14.79
C ASP A 130 -0.96 28.27 -13.91
N THR A 131 -2.09 27.79 -14.41
CA THR A 131 -2.90 26.74 -13.78
C THR A 131 -2.66 25.45 -14.55
N LEU A 132 -1.91 24.54 -13.93
CA LEU A 132 -1.61 23.24 -14.51
C LEU A 132 -2.88 22.40 -14.53
N GLN A 133 -3.11 21.70 -15.65
CA GLN A 133 -4.28 20.86 -15.83
C GLN A 133 -3.89 19.51 -16.41
N TYR A 134 -4.59 18.47 -15.95
CA TYR A 134 -4.58 17.14 -16.52
C TYR A 134 -6.01 16.72 -16.82
N HIS A 135 -6.21 16.01 -17.92
CA HIS A 135 -7.49 15.45 -18.30
C HIS A 135 -7.30 13.97 -18.66
N TYR A 136 -7.87 13.11 -17.84
CA TYR A 136 -7.85 11.67 -17.98
C TYR A 136 -9.19 11.23 -18.57
N THR A 137 -9.15 10.56 -19.72
CA THR A 137 -10.35 10.14 -20.46
C THR A 137 -10.37 8.64 -20.67
N ASN A 138 -11.49 8.12 -21.18
CA ASN A 138 -11.67 6.70 -21.50
C ASN A 138 -11.43 5.78 -20.29
N ILE A 139 -11.82 6.24 -19.10
CA ILE A 139 -11.79 5.41 -17.90
C ILE A 139 -12.92 4.38 -18.03
N GLY A 140 -12.54 3.10 -18.06
CA GLY A 140 -13.51 2.00 -18.16
C GLY A 140 -14.38 1.85 -16.92
N LYS A 141 -15.22 0.81 -16.89
CA LYS A 141 -16.00 0.44 -15.70
C LYS A 141 -15.34 -0.71 -14.97
N ASP A 142 -15.36 -0.66 -13.63
CA ASP A 142 -14.92 -1.81 -12.82
C ASP A 142 -15.88 -2.98 -13.03
N LEU A 143 -15.35 -4.21 -13.00
CA LEU A 143 -16.12 -5.42 -13.26
C LEU A 143 -17.16 -5.71 -12.17
N TYR A 144 -16.85 -5.34 -10.92
CA TYR A 144 -17.67 -5.64 -9.76
C TYR A 144 -18.37 -4.39 -9.23
N HIS A 145 -17.77 -3.21 -9.37
CA HIS A 145 -18.18 -2.04 -8.62
C HIS A 145 -18.71 -0.88 -9.47
N ASP A 146 -19.98 -0.51 -9.25
CA ASP A 146 -20.60 0.67 -9.88
C ASP A 146 -20.07 2.03 -9.37
N ARG A 147 -19.41 2.05 -8.20
CA ARG A 147 -18.62 3.18 -7.68
C ARG A 147 -17.22 3.28 -8.33
N GLY A 148 -16.97 2.49 -9.37
CA GLY A 148 -15.73 2.44 -10.13
C GLY A 148 -14.52 2.02 -9.30
N TYR A 149 -13.39 2.66 -9.52
CA TYR A 149 -12.09 2.24 -9.03
C TYR A 149 -11.66 2.99 -7.76
N GLU A 150 -10.70 2.42 -7.03
CA GLU A 150 -9.82 3.21 -6.16
C GLU A 150 -8.79 3.93 -7.06
N PHE A 151 -8.56 5.20 -6.82
CA PHE A 151 -7.57 6.01 -7.51
C PHE A 151 -6.51 6.52 -6.55
N ARG A 152 -5.28 6.65 -7.07
CA ARG A 152 -4.15 7.28 -6.38
C ARG A 152 -3.54 8.35 -7.27
N LEU A 153 -3.61 9.60 -6.80
CA LEU A 153 -2.99 10.75 -7.43
C LEU A 153 -1.69 11.08 -6.71
N CYS A 154 -0.54 10.80 -7.33
CA CYS A 154 0.77 11.14 -6.79
C CYS A 154 1.06 12.63 -7.06
N LEU A 155 1.60 13.33 -6.06
CA LEU A 155 1.80 14.77 -6.08
C LEU A 155 3.23 15.18 -6.51
N PRO A 156 3.43 16.43 -6.96
CA PRO A 156 4.72 16.90 -7.48
C PRO A 156 5.87 16.78 -6.47
N PRO A 157 7.03 16.21 -6.84
CA PRO A 157 8.16 16.04 -5.92
C PRO A 157 9.02 17.29 -5.70
N TYR A 158 9.03 18.22 -6.64
CA TYR A 158 9.96 19.36 -6.65
C TYR A 158 9.27 20.71 -6.75
N ASN A 159 7.97 20.76 -6.43
CA ASN A 159 7.23 22.02 -6.39
C ASN A 159 6.21 22.04 -5.25
N THR A 160 5.83 23.25 -4.84
CA THR A 160 4.87 23.49 -3.77
C THR A 160 3.50 23.78 -4.37
N ILE A 161 2.51 22.96 -4.02
CA ILE A 161 1.11 23.16 -4.43
C ILE A 161 0.51 24.34 -3.65
N LYS A 162 -0.08 25.31 -4.35
CA LYS A 162 -0.84 26.42 -3.75
C LYS A 162 -2.28 26.02 -3.43
N TRP A 163 -2.91 25.33 -4.38
CA TRP A 163 -4.26 24.77 -4.29
C TRP A 163 -4.38 23.67 -5.35
N LEU A 164 -5.28 22.71 -5.13
CA LEU A 164 -5.56 21.61 -6.06
C LEU A 164 -7.03 21.21 -5.98
N GLU A 165 -7.65 20.91 -7.12
CA GLU A 165 -9.00 20.36 -7.21
C GLU A 165 -9.05 19.18 -8.19
N ILE A 166 -9.92 18.23 -7.88
CA ILE A 166 -10.23 17.08 -8.74
C ILE A 166 -11.65 17.24 -9.27
N GLY A 167 -11.80 17.20 -10.58
CA GLY A 167 -13.06 17.37 -11.29
C GLY A 167 -13.61 16.05 -11.81
N VAL A 168 -14.91 15.83 -11.59
CA VAL A 168 -15.71 14.77 -12.24
C VAL A 168 -16.91 15.42 -12.95
N PRO A 169 -17.52 14.76 -13.94
CA PRO A 169 -18.81 15.21 -14.48
C PRO A 169 -19.88 15.27 -13.37
N GLU A 170 -20.84 16.20 -13.49
CA GLU A 170 -21.83 16.53 -12.44
C GLU A 170 -22.59 15.32 -11.86
N ASN A 171 -22.86 14.30 -12.69
CA ASN A 171 -23.63 13.12 -12.30
C ASN A 171 -22.77 11.95 -11.80
N ASP A 172 -21.45 12.09 -11.81
CA ASP A 172 -20.51 11.08 -11.34
C ASP A 172 -20.05 11.37 -9.92
N GLU A 173 -19.56 10.33 -9.24
CA GLU A 173 -19.16 10.38 -7.85
C GLU A 173 -17.64 10.40 -7.69
N LEU A 174 -17.20 11.13 -6.67
CA LEU A 174 -15.85 11.10 -6.14
C LEU A 174 -15.94 11.15 -4.62
N THR A 175 -15.28 10.21 -3.94
CA THR A 175 -15.18 10.17 -2.47
C THR A 175 -13.73 10.00 -2.04
N PHE A 176 -13.21 10.94 -1.26
CA PHE A 176 -11.83 10.84 -0.74
C PHE A 176 -11.69 9.73 0.30
N ILE A 177 -10.51 9.11 0.32
CA ILE A 177 -10.15 8.05 1.26
C ILE A 177 -9.27 8.67 2.37
N PRO A 178 -9.60 8.45 3.66
CA PRO A 178 -8.83 9.00 4.77
C PRO A 178 -7.40 8.47 4.79
N VAL A 179 -6.50 9.20 5.46
CA VAL A 179 -5.11 8.76 5.70
C VAL A 179 -5.09 7.36 6.34
N SER A 180 -4.21 6.49 5.84
CA SER A 180 -4.03 5.17 6.43
C SER A 180 -3.44 5.27 7.85
N PRO A 181 -3.99 4.54 8.84
CA PRO A 181 -3.45 4.51 10.20
C PRO A 181 -2.24 3.57 10.34
N GLU A 182 -1.85 2.85 9.29
CA GLU A 182 -0.71 1.94 9.34
C GLU A 182 0.61 2.69 9.56
N LYS A 183 1.52 2.07 10.32
CA LYS A 183 2.87 2.60 10.51
C LYS A 183 3.57 2.78 9.17
N PRO A 184 4.12 3.97 8.86
CA PRO A 184 4.75 4.24 7.59
C PRO A 184 6.14 3.60 7.49
N ILE A 185 6.64 3.45 6.26
CA ILE A 185 8.09 3.41 6.00
C ILE A 185 8.57 4.86 5.94
N LEU A 186 9.60 5.22 6.71
CA LEU A 186 10.19 6.56 6.68
C LEU A 186 11.45 6.53 5.84
N LEU A 187 11.47 7.35 4.78
CA LEU A 187 12.62 7.55 3.92
C LEU A 187 13.25 8.92 4.20
N TYR A 188 14.48 8.94 4.70
CA TYR A 188 15.29 10.16 4.80
C TYR A 188 16.45 10.08 3.81
N GLY A 189 16.57 11.09 2.95
CA GLY A 189 17.59 11.07 1.93
C GLY A 189 17.81 12.37 1.17
N THR A 190 18.46 12.22 0.02
CA THR A 190 18.99 13.30 -0.82
C THR A 190 17.99 13.76 -1.91
N SER A 191 18.51 14.35 -2.99
CA SER A 191 17.75 14.62 -4.23
C SER A 191 17.19 13.34 -4.86
N ILE A 192 17.92 12.23 -4.77
CA ILE A 192 17.51 10.94 -5.33
C ILE A 192 16.24 10.45 -4.60
N ALA A 193 16.25 10.50 -3.27
CA ALA A 193 15.08 10.20 -2.45
C ALA A 193 13.92 11.18 -2.70
N GLN A 194 14.19 12.48 -2.87
CA GLN A 194 13.15 13.47 -3.19
C GLN A 194 12.49 13.18 -4.54
N GLY A 195 13.25 12.63 -5.50
CA GLY A 195 12.71 12.11 -6.76
C GLY A 195 13.48 12.49 -8.02
N ALA A 196 14.64 13.13 -7.91
CA ALA A 196 15.43 13.53 -9.08
C ALA A 196 16.14 12.30 -9.70
N CYS A 197 15.93 11.93 -10.97
CA CYS A 197 15.19 12.62 -12.03
C CYS A 197 14.10 11.77 -12.67
N ALA A 198 13.13 11.33 -11.85
CA ALA A 198 11.96 10.63 -12.33
C ALA A 198 11.18 11.46 -13.37
N SER A 199 10.67 10.81 -14.41
CA SER A 199 9.92 11.49 -15.49
C SER A 199 8.55 12.00 -15.04
N ARG A 200 8.00 11.42 -13.98
CA ARG A 200 6.70 11.73 -13.36
C ARG A 200 6.69 11.27 -11.89
N PRO A 201 5.82 11.83 -11.01
CA PRO A 201 5.86 11.56 -9.57
C PRO A 201 5.79 10.07 -9.18
N GLY A 202 4.99 9.28 -9.89
CA GLY A 202 4.86 7.84 -9.64
C GLY A 202 6.10 7.03 -10.03
N MET A 203 7.05 7.61 -10.76
CA MET A 203 8.33 6.97 -11.10
C MET A 203 9.46 7.28 -10.13
N THR A 204 9.22 8.12 -9.11
CA THR A 204 10.18 8.23 -8.01
C THR A 204 10.31 6.88 -7.31
N TRP A 205 11.54 6.47 -6.99
CA TRP A 205 11.77 5.12 -6.44
C TRP A 205 11.00 4.87 -5.14
N GLY A 206 10.83 5.90 -4.31
CA GLY A 206 10.00 5.84 -3.11
C GLY A 206 8.53 5.54 -3.42
N MET A 207 7.95 6.13 -4.48
CA MET A 207 6.58 5.83 -4.88
C MET A 207 6.45 4.46 -5.55
N ILE A 208 7.47 3.97 -6.27
CA ILE A 208 7.48 2.60 -6.79
C ILE A 208 7.47 1.60 -5.62
N LEU A 209 8.33 1.81 -4.62
CA LEU A 209 8.39 0.99 -3.41
C LEU A 209 7.05 1.01 -2.65
N GLN A 210 6.46 2.19 -2.47
CA GLN A 210 5.16 2.39 -1.83
C GLN A 210 4.07 1.55 -2.50
N ARG A 211 3.96 1.61 -3.84
CA ARG A 211 2.95 0.83 -4.58
C ARG A 211 3.18 -0.68 -4.47
N SER A 212 4.43 -1.12 -4.52
CA SER A 212 4.77 -2.54 -4.49
C SER A 212 4.52 -3.19 -3.11
N LEU A 213 4.72 -2.43 -2.03
CA LEU A 213 4.51 -2.91 -0.67
C LEU A 213 3.11 -2.62 -0.13
N GLY A 214 2.45 -1.58 -0.62
CA GLY A 214 1.13 -1.15 -0.14
C GLY A 214 1.13 -0.40 1.19
N TYR A 215 2.28 -0.17 1.84
CA TYR A 215 2.38 0.63 3.07
C TYR A 215 2.39 2.14 2.79
N PRO A 216 2.00 2.98 3.77
CA PRO A 216 2.33 4.40 3.74
C PRO A 216 3.85 4.60 3.69
N LEU A 217 4.33 5.57 2.92
CA LEU A 217 5.76 5.90 2.82
C LEU A 217 5.96 7.40 2.95
N ILE A 218 6.52 7.84 4.07
CA ILE A 218 6.83 9.25 4.30
C ILE A 218 8.19 9.56 3.68
N ASN A 219 8.20 10.46 2.69
CA ASN A 219 9.42 10.84 1.97
C ASN A 219 9.98 12.17 2.50
N LEU A 220 11.05 12.10 3.29
CA LEU A 220 11.84 13.24 3.76
C LEU A 220 13.15 13.37 2.97
N GLY A 221 13.10 13.18 1.65
CA GLY A 221 14.19 13.51 0.74
C GLY A 221 14.35 15.02 0.57
N PHE A 222 15.57 15.53 0.74
CA PHE A 222 15.89 16.95 0.56
C PHE A 222 17.08 17.11 -0.39
N SER A 223 16.82 17.62 -1.60
CA SER A 223 17.81 17.87 -2.65
C SER A 223 19.03 18.65 -2.16
N GLY A 224 20.22 18.01 -2.22
CA GLY A 224 21.49 18.58 -1.75
C GLY A 224 21.62 18.75 -0.23
N ASN A 225 20.64 18.29 0.54
CA ASN A 225 20.40 18.68 1.92
C ASN A 225 20.00 17.53 2.86
N GLY A 226 19.96 16.28 2.41
CA GLY A 226 19.83 15.11 3.30
C GLY A 226 21.18 14.71 3.87
N ARG A 227 21.60 15.27 5.01
CA ARG A 227 22.98 15.13 5.52
C ARG A 227 23.07 14.53 6.92
N LEU A 228 22.04 13.83 7.37
CA LEU A 228 21.98 13.23 8.71
C LEU A 228 22.06 14.24 9.85
N GLU A 229 21.54 15.46 9.64
CA GLU A 229 21.58 16.49 10.67
C GLU A 229 20.64 16.18 11.84
N LYS A 230 21.15 16.42 13.05
CA LYS A 230 20.42 16.17 14.30
C LYS A 230 19.05 16.83 14.29
N GLU A 231 18.94 18.06 13.82
CA GLU A 231 17.70 18.86 13.84
C GLU A 231 16.63 18.26 12.93
N VAL A 232 17.00 17.61 11.82
CA VAL A 232 16.06 16.88 10.96
C VAL A 232 15.69 15.54 11.59
N LEU A 233 16.68 14.87 12.19
CA LEU A 233 16.48 13.61 12.88
C LEU A 233 15.59 13.75 14.13
N ASP A 234 15.61 14.90 14.81
CA ASP A 234 14.72 15.21 15.94
C ASP A 234 13.25 15.10 15.50
N PHE A 235 12.91 15.60 14.30
CA PHE A 235 11.59 15.44 13.69
C PHE A 235 11.33 13.98 13.27
N ILE A 236 12.28 13.33 12.61
CA ILE A 236 12.14 11.93 12.19
C ILE A 236 11.81 11.02 13.39
N CYS A 237 12.42 11.26 14.54
CA CYS A 237 12.22 10.49 15.77
C CYS A 237 10.83 10.71 16.41
N GLU A 238 10.01 11.64 15.93
CA GLU A 238 8.63 11.80 16.41
C GLU A 238 7.64 10.87 15.67
N ILE A 239 8.06 10.28 14.56
CA ILE A 239 7.22 9.42 13.72
C ILE A 239 7.46 7.97 14.09
N ASP A 240 6.46 7.25 14.62
CA ASP A 240 6.55 5.80 14.84
C ASP A 240 6.48 5.03 13.51
N ALA A 241 7.64 4.83 12.90
CA ALA A 241 7.77 4.14 11.61
C ALA A 241 7.93 2.61 11.77
N ARG A 242 7.43 1.87 10.76
CA ARG A 242 7.65 0.42 10.60
C ARG A 242 9.11 0.11 10.24
N LEU A 243 9.76 1.01 9.51
CA LEU A 243 11.15 0.92 9.06
C LEU A 243 11.66 2.32 8.77
N TYR A 244 12.90 2.62 9.17
CA TYR A 244 13.63 3.81 8.78
C TYR A 244 14.64 3.47 7.68
N ILE A 245 14.63 4.20 6.56
CA ILE A 245 15.59 4.07 5.47
C ILE A 245 16.43 5.35 5.42
N LEU A 246 17.74 5.21 5.56
CA LEU A 246 18.71 6.31 5.50
C LEU A 246 19.51 6.21 4.19
N ASP A 247 19.11 7.02 3.20
CA ASP A 247 19.73 7.13 1.86
C ASP A 247 20.33 8.54 1.66
N CYS A 248 21.31 8.88 2.50
CA CYS A 248 21.84 10.25 2.66
C CYS A 248 23.26 10.45 2.13
N LEU A 249 24.00 9.36 1.83
CA LEU A 249 25.43 9.44 1.54
C LEU A 249 25.80 10.45 0.42
N PRO A 250 25.07 10.55 -0.72
CA PRO A 250 25.42 11.47 -1.80
C PRO A 250 25.56 12.96 -1.41
N ASN A 251 25.02 13.39 -0.27
CA ASN A 251 25.12 14.78 0.18
C ASN A 251 26.13 14.99 1.32
N LEU A 252 26.95 13.98 1.63
CA LEU A 252 28.00 14.08 2.65
C LEU A 252 29.35 14.53 2.09
N THR A 253 29.55 14.59 0.77
CA THR A 253 30.76 15.19 0.17
C THR A 253 30.94 16.65 0.60
N PRO A 254 32.16 17.11 0.93
CA PRO A 254 33.47 16.43 0.81
C PRO A 254 33.97 15.80 2.12
N LYS A 255 33.09 15.39 3.04
CA LYS A 255 33.48 14.82 4.33
C LYS A 255 34.44 13.64 4.21
N ASN A 256 35.32 13.52 5.19
CA ASN A 256 36.22 12.37 5.29
C ASN A 256 35.50 11.15 5.88
N LYS A 257 36.15 9.99 5.82
CA LYS A 257 35.61 8.70 6.27
C LYS A 257 35.15 8.71 7.74
N ASP A 258 35.91 9.33 8.64
CA ASP A 258 35.60 9.34 10.07
C ASP A 258 34.42 10.28 10.38
N GLU A 259 34.33 11.43 9.72
CA GLU A 259 33.13 12.30 9.82
C GLU A 259 31.86 11.57 9.35
N ILE A 260 31.95 10.81 8.26
CA ILE A 260 30.83 10.02 7.74
C ILE A 260 30.47 8.90 8.70
N THR A 261 31.49 8.20 9.23
CA THR A 261 31.31 7.15 10.24
C THR A 261 30.55 7.70 11.45
N GLN A 262 30.97 8.86 11.96
CA GLN A 262 30.36 9.52 13.10
C GLN A 262 28.90 9.92 12.82
N LEU A 263 28.63 10.58 11.69
CA LEU A 263 27.26 11.02 11.32
C LEU A 263 26.29 9.84 11.19
N VAL A 264 26.72 8.75 10.57
CA VAL A 264 25.89 7.54 10.45
C VAL A 264 25.67 6.90 11.82
N SER A 265 26.72 6.81 12.65
CA SER A 265 26.62 6.30 14.02
C SER A 265 25.63 7.11 14.87
N ASP A 266 25.74 8.44 14.83
CA ASP A 266 24.89 9.35 15.59
C ASP A 266 23.44 9.30 15.13
N ALA A 267 23.19 9.25 13.82
CA ALA A 267 21.84 9.13 13.29
C ALA A 267 21.16 7.83 13.74
N VAL A 268 21.86 6.71 13.67
CA VAL A 268 21.34 5.42 14.14
C VAL A 268 21.07 5.47 15.65
N LYS A 269 22.01 6.00 16.44
CA LYS A 269 21.85 6.11 17.90
C LYS A 269 20.71 7.03 18.29
N GLN A 270 20.50 8.14 17.59
CA GLN A 270 19.41 9.08 17.84
C GLN A 270 18.04 8.42 17.57
N ILE A 271 17.88 7.74 16.43
CA ILE A 271 16.66 6.97 16.15
C ILE A 271 16.47 5.86 17.18
N ARG A 272 17.54 5.09 17.48
CA ARG A 272 17.48 3.96 18.41
C ARG A 272 17.20 4.38 19.86
N ALA A 273 17.50 5.62 20.23
CA ALA A 273 17.18 6.17 21.55
C ALA A 273 15.66 6.32 21.79
N THR A 274 14.87 6.38 20.71
CA THR A 274 13.42 6.58 20.79
C THR A 274 12.61 5.41 20.19
N HIS A 275 13.20 4.65 19.26
CA HIS A 275 12.51 3.60 18.51
C HIS A 275 13.26 2.28 18.51
N SER A 276 12.52 1.16 18.54
CA SER A 276 13.07 -0.19 18.32
C SER A 276 12.90 -0.70 16.88
N SER A 277 12.19 0.03 16.02
CA SER A 277 11.94 -0.40 14.64
C SER A 277 13.23 -0.59 13.83
N PRO A 278 13.24 -1.47 12.82
CA PRO A 278 14.39 -1.66 11.95
C PRO A 278 14.90 -0.36 11.31
N ILE A 279 16.22 -0.29 11.10
CA ILE A 279 16.88 0.80 10.37
C ILE A 279 17.68 0.20 9.22
N LEU A 280 17.44 0.65 7.99
CA LEU A 280 18.17 0.29 6.79
C LEU A 280 19.09 1.43 6.37
N LEU A 281 20.40 1.17 6.36
CA LEU A 281 21.41 2.04 5.80
C LEU A 281 21.62 1.69 4.32
N VAL A 282 21.58 2.69 3.44
CA VAL A 282 21.75 2.52 2.00
C VAL A 282 23.04 3.18 1.55
N GLU A 283 23.87 2.43 0.82
CA GLU A 283 25.09 2.97 0.23
C GLU A 283 24.81 3.93 -0.94
N HIS A 284 25.81 4.75 -1.25
CA HIS A 284 25.80 5.54 -2.47
C HIS A 284 25.92 4.60 -3.68
N ALA A 285 24.99 4.72 -4.63
CA ALA A 285 24.96 3.93 -5.86
C ALA A 285 26.15 4.15 -6.81
N GLY A 286 27.06 5.09 -6.50
CA GLY A 286 28.10 5.61 -7.40
C GLY A 286 27.65 6.79 -8.26
N TYR A 287 28.53 7.16 -9.19
CA TYR A 287 28.31 8.21 -10.20
C TYR A 287 28.42 7.59 -11.60
N SER A 288 27.66 8.09 -12.56
CA SER A 288 27.62 7.52 -13.93
C SER A 288 28.96 7.66 -14.67
N ASN A 289 29.71 8.74 -14.38
CA ASN A 289 31.02 9.00 -14.98
C ASN A 289 32.21 8.51 -14.13
N ALA A 290 31.98 7.75 -13.05
CA ALA A 290 33.04 7.37 -12.11
C ALA A 290 34.20 6.60 -12.75
N LEU A 291 33.94 5.79 -13.79
CA LEU A 291 35.01 5.04 -14.49
C LEU A 291 35.94 5.93 -15.32
N ALA A 292 35.54 7.19 -15.57
CA ALA A 292 36.33 8.17 -16.29
C ALA A 292 36.76 9.35 -15.40
N ASP A 293 36.39 9.33 -14.11
CA ASP A 293 36.63 10.40 -13.14
C ASP A 293 37.05 9.79 -11.80
N ASP A 294 38.36 9.68 -11.59
CA ASP A 294 38.94 9.13 -10.36
C ASP A 294 38.47 9.89 -9.11
N THR A 295 38.18 11.19 -9.22
CA THR A 295 37.68 11.96 -8.07
C THR A 295 36.30 11.48 -7.67
N LYS A 296 35.41 11.29 -8.65
CA LYS A 296 34.06 10.75 -8.40
C LYS A 296 34.09 9.30 -7.92
N LEU A 297 35.00 8.49 -8.46
CA LEU A 297 35.23 7.14 -7.96
C LEU A 297 35.61 7.15 -6.48
N GLN A 298 36.61 7.94 -6.10
CA GLN A 298 37.09 8.02 -4.72
C GLN A 298 36.05 8.65 -3.77
N ASP A 299 35.18 9.54 -4.27
CA ASP A 299 34.11 10.13 -3.46
C ASP A 299 33.13 9.08 -2.94
N TYR A 300 32.49 8.30 -3.82
CA TYR A 300 31.50 7.33 -3.35
C TYR A 300 32.13 6.13 -2.62
N VAL A 301 33.35 5.72 -3.00
CA VAL A 301 34.10 4.69 -2.27
C VAL A 301 34.34 5.13 -0.83
N ARG A 302 34.86 6.35 -0.62
CA ARG A 302 35.08 6.92 0.72
C ARG A 302 33.78 7.00 1.53
N MET A 303 32.68 7.39 0.89
CA MET A 303 31.37 7.48 1.54
C MET A 303 30.85 6.12 1.98
N ASN A 304 30.89 5.13 1.10
CA ASN A 304 30.45 3.77 1.38
C ASN A 304 31.32 3.11 2.46
N GLU A 305 32.65 3.30 2.40
CA GLU A 305 33.55 2.80 3.44
C GLU A 305 33.27 3.40 4.83
N GLY A 306 32.94 4.70 4.92
CA GLY A 306 32.59 5.33 6.19
C GLY A 306 31.27 4.82 6.76
N ALA A 307 30.25 4.68 5.91
CA ALA A 307 28.96 4.12 6.31
C ALA A 307 29.06 2.65 6.75
N LYS A 308 29.84 1.85 6.02
CA LYS A 308 30.10 0.44 6.35
C LYS A 308 30.83 0.30 7.68
N LYS A 309 31.87 1.12 7.91
CA LYS A 309 32.58 1.17 9.20
C LYS A 309 31.62 1.48 10.34
N ALA A 310 30.74 2.48 10.18
CA ALA A 310 29.75 2.81 11.21
C ALA A 310 28.80 1.64 11.50
N PHE A 311 28.31 0.98 10.45
CA PHE A 311 27.45 -0.19 10.58
C PHE A 311 28.13 -1.32 11.37
N GLU A 312 29.36 -1.67 11.02
CA GLU A 312 30.16 -2.71 11.69
C GLU A 312 30.43 -2.35 13.17
N GLU A 313 30.78 -1.09 13.45
CA GLU A 313 30.99 -0.60 14.82
C GLU A 313 29.71 -0.62 15.66
N LEU A 314 28.57 -0.24 15.08
CA LEU A 314 27.26 -0.29 15.74
C LEU A 314 26.85 -1.73 16.05
N GLN A 315 27.08 -2.67 15.12
CA GLN A 315 26.86 -4.10 15.37
C GLN A 315 27.76 -4.64 16.48
N ALA A 316 29.04 -4.26 16.50
CA ALA A 316 29.98 -4.63 17.55
C ALA A 316 29.59 -4.05 18.92
N GLN A 317 28.96 -2.86 18.93
CA GLN A 317 28.35 -2.25 20.13
C GLN A 317 27.04 -2.93 20.56
N GLY A 318 26.55 -3.93 19.81
CA GLY A 318 25.37 -4.70 20.13
C GLY A 318 24.04 -4.06 19.68
N ILE A 319 24.08 -2.99 18.87
CA ILE A 319 22.88 -2.37 18.31
C ILE A 319 22.20 -3.38 17.38
N LYS A 320 20.93 -3.68 17.66
CA LYS A 320 20.12 -4.67 16.93
C LYS A 320 19.23 -4.02 15.86
N ASP A 321 18.74 -4.87 14.97
CA ASP A 321 17.79 -4.52 13.90
C ASP A 321 18.26 -3.34 13.05
N ILE A 322 19.57 -3.33 12.78
CA ILE A 322 20.18 -2.47 11.76
C ILE A 322 20.57 -3.36 10.58
N TYR A 323 20.31 -2.84 9.38
CA TYR A 323 20.49 -3.52 8.12
C TYR A 323 21.25 -2.63 7.15
N TYR A 324 21.86 -3.25 6.16
CA TYR A 324 22.73 -2.59 5.21
C TYR A 324 22.37 -3.05 3.79
N LEU A 325 22.34 -2.12 2.84
CA LEU A 325 22.15 -2.38 1.41
C LEU A 325 23.35 -1.82 0.64
N THR A 326 24.12 -2.69 0.02
CA THR A 326 25.36 -2.27 -0.67
C THR A 326 25.09 -1.70 -2.05
N ARG A 327 26.08 -1.00 -2.60
CA ARG A 327 26.09 -0.54 -3.99
C ARG A 327 25.91 -1.70 -4.98
N GLU A 328 26.53 -2.85 -4.73
CA GLU A 328 26.42 -4.02 -5.59
C GLU A 328 25.01 -4.60 -5.56
N GLU A 329 24.35 -4.61 -4.41
CA GLU A 329 22.94 -5.02 -4.29
C GLU A 329 21.98 -4.02 -4.95
N LEU A 330 22.29 -2.71 -4.91
CA LEU A 330 21.57 -1.68 -5.66
C LEU A 330 21.68 -1.91 -7.17
N GLY A 331 22.88 -2.26 -7.67
CA GLY A 331 23.06 -2.81 -9.01
C GLY A 331 22.66 -1.89 -10.16
N LEU A 332 22.85 -0.57 -10.02
CA LEU A 332 22.50 0.39 -11.09
C LEU A 332 23.33 0.12 -12.35
N HIS A 333 22.65 0.02 -13.49
CA HIS A 333 23.27 -0.11 -14.81
C HIS A 333 24.00 1.20 -15.20
N PRO A 334 25.10 1.15 -15.99
CA PRO A 334 25.79 2.35 -16.47
C PRO A 334 24.94 3.36 -17.25
N ASP A 335 23.85 2.91 -17.89
CA ASP A 335 22.89 3.77 -18.62
C ASP A 335 21.64 4.15 -17.79
N ALA A 336 21.62 3.80 -16.50
CA ALA A 336 20.47 4.04 -15.62
C ALA A 336 20.44 5.48 -15.04
N TRP A 337 21.10 6.43 -15.68
CA TRP A 337 21.34 7.78 -15.16
C TRP A 337 20.86 8.85 -16.14
N VAL A 338 20.41 9.99 -15.62
CA VAL A 338 20.13 11.18 -16.44
C VAL A 338 21.36 12.06 -16.55
N ASP A 339 22.08 12.21 -15.44
CA ASP A 339 23.31 12.98 -15.35
C ASP A 339 24.40 12.18 -14.62
N TYR A 340 25.34 12.86 -13.95
CA TYR A 340 26.43 12.19 -13.25
C TYR A 340 25.99 11.46 -11.96
N VAL A 341 24.84 11.78 -11.36
CA VAL A 341 24.43 11.28 -10.02
C VAL A 341 22.96 10.89 -9.93
N HIS A 342 22.08 11.47 -10.73
CA HIS A 342 20.64 11.26 -10.65
C HIS A 342 20.19 10.10 -11.54
N PRO A 343 19.49 9.10 -10.99
CA PRO A 343 18.93 8.00 -11.76
C PRO A 343 17.86 8.47 -12.76
N SER A 344 17.81 7.82 -13.92
CA SER A 344 16.65 7.85 -14.82
C SER A 344 15.53 6.97 -14.28
N ASP A 345 14.38 6.88 -14.95
CA ASP A 345 13.29 5.97 -14.53
C ASP A 345 13.76 4.51 -14.40
N TRP A 346 14.67 4.06 -15.26
CA TRP A 346 15.25 2.71 -15.16
C TRP A 346 16.08 2.56 -13.89
N GLY A 347 16.88 3.57 -13.53
CA GLY A 347 17.64 3.56 -12.29
C GLY A 347 16.76 3.69 -11.04
N MET A 348 15.69 4.48 -11.11
CA MET A 348 14.68 4.59 -10.05
C MET A 348 13.99 3.24 -9.80
N GLU A 349 13.57 2.54 -10.85
CA GLU A 349 12.97 1.21 -10.75
C GLU A 349 13.97 0.17 -10.22
N THR A 350 15.22 0.22 -10.69
CA THR A 350 16.30 -0.66 -10.22
C THR A 350 16.54 -0.48 -8.71
N GLN A 351 16.68 0.77 -8.25
CA GLN A 351 16.82 1.10 -6.83
C GLN A 351 15.60 0.67 -6.03
N ALA A 352 14.38 0.95 -6.51
CA ALA A 352 13.16 0.54 -5.83
C ALA A 352 13.07 -0.98 -5.65
N ASN A 353 13.43 -1.76 -6.67
CA ASN A 353 13.41 -3.22 -6.62
C ASN A 353 14.46 -3.80 -5.65
N ALA A 354 15.66 -3.23 -5.63
CA ALA A 354 16.70 -3.62 -4.68
C ALA A 354 16.27 -3.33 -3.23
N VAL A 355 15.73 -2.13 -2.98
CA VAL A 355 15.21 -1.74 -1.68
C VAL A 355 14.01 -2.61 -1.29
N GLU A 356 13.05 -2.86 -2.19
CA GLU A 356 11.88 -3.73 -1.92
C GLU A 356 12.32 -5.10 -1.43
N ARG A 357 13.30 -5.73 -2.10
CA ARG A 357 13.82 -7.04 -1.70
C ARG A 357 14.32 -7.01 -0.26
N LYS A 358 15.11 -5.99 0.09
CA LYS A 358 15.66 -5.82 1.45
C LYS A 358 14.56 -5.51 2.47
N VAL A 359 13.59 -4.66 2.13
CA VAL A 359 12.45 -4.36 2.99
C VAL A 359 11.60 -5.61 3.27
N ARG A 360 11.35 -6.44 2.25
CA ARG A 360 10.61 -7.70 2.43
C ARG A 360 11.35 -8.69 3.32
N GLU A 361 12.67 -8.74 3.22
CA GLU A 361 13.52 -9.53 4.12
C GLU A 361 13.42 -9.03 5.57
N ILE A 362 13.63 -7.72 5.78
CA ILE A 362 13.62 -7.07 7.10
C ILE A 362 12.27 -7.23 7.79
N LEU A 363 11.19 -6.90 7.08
CA LEU A 363 9.82 -6.92 7.61
C LEU A 363 9.20 -8.32 7.56
N ARG A 364 9.94 -9.30 7.01
CA ARG A 364 9.52 -10.69 6.88
C ARG A 364 8.16 -10.83 6.18
N ILE A 365 8.09 -10.27 4.98
CA ILE A 365 6.90 -10.24 4.13
C ILE A 365 7.22 -10.77 2.71
N PRO A 366 7.69 -12.02 2.60
CA PRO A 366 8.09 -12.59 1.31
C PRO A 366 6.90 -12.60 0.32
N LYS A 367 7.22 -12.58 -0.98
CA LYS A 367 6.27 -12.85 -2.06
C LYS A 367 6.75 -14.08 -2.83
N GLY A 368 5.83 -14.95 -3.23
CA GLY A 368 6.14 -16.05 -4.15
C GLY A 368 5.77 -15.72 -5.60
N ASP A 369 5.90 -16.72 -6.47
CA ASP A 369 5.69 -16.59 -7.92
C ASP A 369 4.31 -17.11 -8.39
N LEU A 370 3.45 -17.52 -7.45
CA LEU A 370 2.08 -17.96 -7.75
C LEU A 370 1.11 -16.86 -7.35
N SER A 371 -0.01 -16.74 -8.06
CA SER A 371 -1.06 -15.77 -7.71
C SER A 371 -1.52 -15.89 -6.24
N THR A 372 -1.59 -17.12 -5.72
CA THR A 372 -1.97 -17.42 -4.33
C THR A 372 -0.89 -17.08 -3.29
N THR A 373 0.33 -16.74 -3.70
CA THR A 373 1.48 -16.38 -2.84
C THR A 373 1.92 -14.92 -3.04
N MET A 374 1.17 -14.14 -3.80
CA MET A 374 1.41 -12.73 -4.06
C MET A 374 0.37 -11.87 -3.32
N PRO A 375 0.72 -11.17 -2.22
CA PRO A 375 -0.25 -10.40 -1.44
C PRO A 375 -0.91 -9.31 -2.30
N VAL A 376 -2.25 -9.26 -2.30
CA VAL A 376 -3.00 -8.31 -3.11
C VAL A 376 -4.30 -7.86 -2.42
N THR A 377 -4.68 -6.61 -2.59
CA THR A 377 -5.96 -6.07 -2.13
C THR A 377 -7.12 -6.56 -2.98
N GLN A 378 -8.36 -6.37 -2.52
CA GLN A 378 -9.56 -6.62 -3.32
C GLN A 378 -10.70 -5.67 -2.96
N ARG A 379 -11.66 -5.52 -3.88
CA ARG A 379 -12.89 -4.73 -3.68
C ARG A 379 -14.11 -5.35 -4.41
N ARG A 380 -14.22 -6.68 -4.40
CA ARG A 380 -15.22 -7.48 -5.14
C ARG A 380 -16.62 -7.52 -4.51
N GLU A 381 -16.85 -6.75 -3.44
CA GLU A 381 -18.05 -6.81 -2.59
C GLU A 381 -18.76 -5.45 -2.49
N PRO A 382 -19.18 -4.85 -3.62
CA PRO A 382 -19.60 -3.44 -3.72
C PRO A 382 -20.78 -3.03 -2.83
N ASN A 383 -21.68 -3.98 -2.54
CA ASN A 383 -22.93 -3.76 -1.80
C ASN A 383 -22.89 -4.32 -0.37
N ASN A 384 -21.73 -4.84 0.05
CA ASN A 384 -21.58 -5.51 1.33
C ASN A 384 -20.81 -4.61 2.30
N TYR A 385 -19.57 -4.25 1.96
CA TYR A 385 -18.72 -3.36 2.77
C TYR A 385 -17.54 -2.85 1.95
N GLU A 386 -16.89 -1.79 2.42
CA GLU A 386 -15.60 -1.33 1.87
C GLU A 386 -14.44 -2.13 2.49
N TRP A 387 -13.71 -2.88 1.67
CA TRP A 387 -12.71 -3.84 2.13
C TRP A 387 -11.61 -3.21 2.99
N GLN A 388 -11.02 -2.11 2.53
CA GLN A 388 -10.01 -1.39 3.32
C GLN A 388 -10.60 -0.73 4.58
N LYS A 389 -11.88 -0.32 4.56
CA LYS A 389 -12.52 0.19 5.78
C LYS A 389 -12.64 -0.92 6.82
N ARG A 390 -13.12 -2.10 6.41
CA ARG A 390 -13.20 -3.26 7.30
C ARG A 390 -11.84 -3.63 7.88
N HIS A 391 -10.77 -3.55 7.09
CA HIS A 391 -9.41 -3.73 7.58
C HIS A 391 -9.03 -2.74 8.67
N ARG A 392 -9.27 -1.44 8.47
CA ARG A 392 -9.05 -0.42 9.50
C ARG A 392 -9.89 -0.65 10.76
N ASP A 393 -11.16 -1.05 10.60
CA ASP A 393 -12.04 -1.35 11.72
C ASP A 393 -11.52 -2.54 12.53
N ILE A 394 -10.98 -3.58 11.87
CA ILE A 394 -10.36 -4.75 12.52
C ILE A 394 -9.07 -4.38 13.24
N LEU A 395 -8.18 -3.60 12.62
CA LEU A 395 -6.95 -3.12 13.28
C LEU A 395 -7.30 -2.35 14.56
N SER A 396 -8.28 -1.44 14.47
CA SER A 396 -8.77 -0.66 15.61
C SER A 396 -9.38 -1.54 16.70
N LEU A 397 -10.17 -2.56 16.32
CA LEU A 397 -10.75 -3.53 17.25
C LEU A 397 -9.67 -4.34 17.97
N ASN A 398 -8.67 -4.86 17.25
CA ASN A 398 -7.59 -5.65 17.84
C ASN A 398 -6.69 -4.81 18.76
N GLN A 399 -6.51 -3.52 18.46
CA GLN A 399 -5.77 -2.61 19.32
C GLN A 399 -6.54 -2.26 20.60
N SER A 400 -7.85 -1.98 20.49
CA SER A 400 -8.69 -1.56 21.63
C SER A 400 -9.17 -2.73 22.49
N ASN A 401 -9.35 -3.91 21.89
CA ASN A 401 -9.76 -5.14 22.55
C ASN A 401 -8.95 -6.33 21.99
N PRO A 402 -7.71 -6.55 22.44
CA PRO A 402 -6.88 -7.64 21.92
C PRO A 402 -7.54 -9.02 22.01
N PRO A 403 -7.66 -9.77 20.90
CA PRO A 403 -8.29 -11.09 20.92
C PRO A 403 -7.41 -12.15 21.57
N ARG A 404 -8.06 -13.09 22.26
CA ARG A 404 -7.43 -14.34 22.71
C ARG A 404 -7.29 -15.35 21.58
N ARG A 405 -8.27 -15.41 20.69
CA ARG A 405 -8.30 -16.28 19.51
C ARG A 405 -8.82 -15.53 18.30
N VAL A 406 -8.41 -15.94 17.12
CA VAL A 406 -8.88 -15.32 15.87
C VAL A 406 -9.23 -16.37 14.84
N ILE A 407 -10.22 -16.07 13.99
CA ILE A 407 -10.55 -16.86 12.82
C ILE A 407 -10.40 -16.02 11.55
N LEU A 408 -9.48 -16.42 10.67
CA LEU A 408 -9.32 -15.82 9.34
C LEU A 408 -10.07 -16.64 8.31
N GLY A 409 -10.80 -15.97 7.43
CA GLY A 409 -11.46 -16.65 6.32
C GLY A 409 -12.15 -15.71 5.35
N ASN A 410 -13.02 -16.30 4.55
CA ASN A 410 -13.76 -15.62 3.48
C ASN A 410 -15.19 -15.24 3.93
N SER A 411 -16.14 -15.17 2.98
CA SER A 411 -17.56 -14.87 3.21
C SER A 411 -18.22 -15.81 4.21
N ILE A 412 -17.82 -17.09 4.27
CA ILE A 412 -18.32 -18.05 5.26
C ILE A 412 -18.00 -17.55 6.67
N THR A 413 -16.75 -17.15 6.92
CA THR A 413 -16.38 -16.59 8.22
C THR A 413 -17.04 -15.22 8.43
N HIS A 414 -17.00 -14.33 7.43
CA HIS A 414 -17.54 -12.98 7.50
C HIS A 414 -19.00 -12.94 7.95
N PHE A 415 -19.84 -13.81 7.38
CA PHE A 415 -21.28 -13.85 7.66
C PHE A 415 -21.64 -14.69 8.90
N TRP A 416 -20.68 -15.30 9.59
CA TRP A 416 -20.99 -16.09 10.78
C TRP A 416 -21.54 -15.20 11.91
N GLY A 417 -20.86 -14.11 12.22
CA GLY A 417 -21.22 -13.17 13.29
C GLY A 417 -20.02 -12.38 13.80
N GLY A 418 -20.15 -11.74 14.96
CA GLY A 418 -19.05 -11.02 15.59
C GLY A 418 -18.76 -9.64 15.02
N GLU A 419 -17.73 -9.02 15.58
CA GLU A 419 -17.31 -7.66 15.24
C GLU A 419 -16.08 -7.66 14.32
N PRO A 420 -15.94 -6.67 13.42
CA PRO A 420 -16.96 -5.69 13.04
C PRO A 420 -18.14 -6.37 12.32
N LYS A 421 -19.37 -6.01 12.69
CA LYS A 421 -20.58 -6.60 12.09
C LYS A 421 -20.59 -6.46 10.57
N GLY A 422 -20.85 -7.57 9.88
CA GLY A 422 -21.24 -7.53 8.47
C GLY A 422 -22.71 -7.08 8.32
N PRO A 423 -23.16 -6.73 7.11
CA PRO A 423 -24.55 -6.34 6.86
C PRO A 423 -25.53 -7.53 6.91
N SER A 424 -25.03 -8.76 6.91
CA SER A 424 -25.83 -9.96 7.17
C SER A 424 -25.11 -10.88 8.14
N VAL A 425 -25.89 -11.61 8.95
CA VAL A 425 -25.40 -12.58 9.92
C VAL A 425 -26.22 -13.86 9.77
N ARG A 426 -25.53 -15.01 9.67
CA ARG A 426 -26.11 -16.32 9.34
C ARG A 426 -25.90 -17.37 10.44
N GLY A 427 -25.10 -17.09 11.46
CA GLY A 427 -24.82 -18.00 12.58
C GLY A 427 -24.71 -17.28 13.92
N LEU A 428 -25.59 -16.31 14.18
CA LEU A 428 -25.52 -15.44 15.35
C LEU A 428 -25.60 -16.24 16.65
N GLU A 429 -26.46 -17.27 16.70
CA GLU A 429 -26.67 -18.04 17.92
C GLU A 429 -25.38 -18.77 18.32
N THR A 430 -24.78 -19.50 17.38
CA THR A 430 -23.51 -20.21 17.61
C THR A 430 -22.34 -19.25 17.86
N TRP A 431 -22.32 -18.09 17.19
CA TRP A 431 -21.28 -17.09 17.44
C TRP A 431 -21.33 -16.57 18.89
N GLU A 432 -22.52 -16.15 19.35
CA GLU A 432 -22.68 -15.55 20.69
C GLU A 432 -22.57 -16.58 21.81
N LYS A 433 -23.02 -17.83 21.60
CA LYS A 433 -22.98 -18.87 22.63
C LYS A 433 -21.63 -19.59 22.73
N ILE A 434 -20.86 -19.65 21.66
CA ILE A 434 -19.65 -20.49 21.60
C ILE A 434 -18.42 -19.69 21.19
N MET A 435 -18.42 -19.05 20.00
CA MET A 435 -17.23 -18.40 19.46
C MET A 435 -16.78 -17.19 20.30
N ARG A 436 -17.72 -16.29 20.65
CA ARG A 436 -17.43 -15.11 21.47
C ARG A 436 -16.97 -15.49 22.88
N PRO A 437 -17.65 -16.37 23.63
CA PRO A 437 -17.16 -16.85 24.94
C PRO A 437 -15.81 -17.57 24.87
N ALA A 438 -15.52 -18.26 23.75
CA ALA A 438 -14.20 -18.83 23.49
C ALA A 438 -13.12 -17.78 23.17
N GLY A 439 -13.49 -16.50 23.00
CA GLY A 439 -12.56 -15.39 22.80
C GLY A 439 -12.15 -15.16 21.36
N PHE A 440 -12.97 -15.60 20.39
CA PHE A 440 -12.71 -15.39 18.96
C PHE A 440 -13.07 -13.99 18.48
N HIS A 441 -12.15 -13.36 17.74
CA HIS A 441 -12.47 -12.28 16.80
C HIS A 441 -12.67 -12.81 15.39
N ASN A 442 -13.62 -12.20 14.67
CA ASN A 442 -13.92 -12.53 13.29
C ASN A 442 -13.06 -11.72 12.32
N LEU A 443 -12.06 -12.36 11.73
CA LEU A 443 -11.20 -11.78 10.69
C LEU A 443 -11.59 -12.29 9.29
N GLY A 444 -12.89 -12.53 9.09
CA GLY A 444 -13.50 -13.00 7.85
C GLY A 444 -13.89 -11.86 6.92
N TYR A 445 -13.68 -12.06 5.62
CA TYR A 445 -13.99 -11.09 4.56
C TYR A 445 -14.71 -11.74 3.39
N GLY A 446 -15.84 -11.18 2.96
CA GLY A 446 -16.49 -11.57 1.71
C GLY A 446 -15.52 -11.61 0.52
N PHE A 447 -15.63 -12.63 -0.34
CA PHE A 447 -14.81 -12.85 -1.54
C PHE A 447 -13.29 -13.06 -1.35
N ASP A 448 -12.75 -12.94 -0.14
CA ASP A 448 -11.32 -13.12 0.08
C ASP A 448 -10.82 -14.47 -0.46
N ARG A 449 -9.72 -14.38 -1.21
CA ARG A 449 -8.87 -15.48 -1.67
C ARG A 449 -7.65 -15.57 -0.75
N ILE A 450 -6.87 -16.64 -0.87
CA ILE A 450 -5.68 -16.89 -0.05
C ILE A 450 -4.74 -15.67 -0.03
N GLU A 451 -4.49 -15.10 -1.19
CA GLU A 451 -3.58 -13.97 -1.38
C GLU A 451 -4.10 -12.64 -0.79
N ASN A 452 -5.41 -12.51 -0.60
CA ASN A 452 -6.00 -11.37 0.11
C ASN A 452 -5.77 -11.48 1.62
N VAL A 453 -5.92 -12.69 2.18
CA VAL A 453 -5.58 -12.95 3.58
C VAL A 453 -4.09 -12.76 3.81
N LEU A 454 -3.24 -13.16 2.87
CA LEU A 454 -1.80 -12.92 2.94
C LEU A 454 -1.47 -11.43 3.05
N TRP A 455 -2.13 -10.58 2.23
CA TRP A 455 -2.00 -9.14 2.35
C TRP A 455 -2.40 -8.67 3.77
N ARG A 456 -3.56 -9.08 4.28
CA ARG A 456 -4.04 -8.67 5.62
C ARG A 456 -3.12 -9.09 6.76
N VAL A 457 -2.50 -10.27 6.67
CA VAL A 457 -1.50 -10.74 7.63
C VAL A 457 -0.25 -9.85 7.60
N TYR A 458 0.19 -9.43 6.42
CA TYR A 458 1.32 -8.51 6.29
C TYR A 458 0.99 -7.11 6.82
N HIS A 459 -0.25 -6.66 6.59
CA HIS A 459 -0.78 -5.36 7.00
C HIS A 459 -1.37 -5.33 8.42
N GLY A 460 -0.94 -6.26 9.28
CA GLY A 460 -1.03 -6.08 10.73
C GLY A 460 -2.26 -6.64 11.43
N GLU A 461 -3.14 -7.40 10.76
CA GLU A 461 -4.29 -8.00 11.45
C GLU A 461 -3.91 -9.01 12.55
N LEU A 462 -2.68 -9.53 12.50
CA LEU A 462 -2.10 -10.42 13.50
C LEU A 462 -0.97 -9.76 14.32
N ASP A 463 -0.81 -8.44 14.26
CA ASP A 463 0.23 -7.72 14.99
C ASP A 463 -0.34 -7.09 16.30
N GLY A 464 0.53 -6.85 17.29
CA GLY A 464 0.17 -6.10 18.51
C GLY A 464 -0.49 -6.91 19.64
N TYR A 465 -0.70 -8.21 19.47
CA TYR A 465 -1.23 -9.11 20.50
C TYR A 465 -0.66 -10.53 20.36
N LYS A 466 -0.82 -11.36 21.37
CA LYS A 466 -0.44 -12.79 21.36
C LYS A 466 -1.70 -13.66 21.37
N ALA A 467 -2.01 -14.27 20.25
CA ALA A 467 -3.13 -15.21 20.15
C ALA A 467 -2.77 -16.55 20.81
N GLU A 468 -3.71 -17.15 21.53
CA GLU A 468 -3.61 -18.56 21.93
C GLU A 468 -3.85 -19.49 20.74
N GLU A 469 -4.75 -19.09 19.85
CA GLU A 469 -5.16 -19.88 18.70
C GLU A 469 -5.50 -19.00 17.49
N VAL A 470 -5.01 -19.43 16.33
CA VAL A 470 -5.36 -18.87 15.02
C VAL A 470 -6.03 -19.97 14.19
N VAL A 471 -7.28 -19.76 13.82
CA VAL A 471 -8.04 -20.64 12.94
C VAL A 471 -8.01 -20.08 11.52
N LEU A 472 -7.62 -20.89 10.54
CA LEU A 472 -7.63 -20.53 9.12
C LEU A 472 -8.67 -21.35 8.37
N MET A 473 -9.65 -20.68 7.76
CA MET A 473 -10.68 -21.27 6.90
C MET A 473 -10.77 -20.49 5.58
N ILE A 474 -9.92 -20.85 4.60
CA ILE A 474 -9.77 -20.11 3.34
C ILE A 474 -9.61 -21.06 2.14
N GLY A 475 -9.79 -20.55 0.92
CA GLY A 475 -9.53 -21.28 -0.32
C GLY A 475 -10.76 -21.55 -1.21
N THR A 476 -11.98 -21.43 -0.68
CA THR A 476 -13.21 -21.69 -1.47
C THR A 476 -13.33 -20.77 -2.71
N ASN A 477 -12.87 -19.52 -2.59
CA ASN A 477 -12.90 -18.54 -3.68
C ASN A 477 -11.77 -18.73 -4.70
N ASN A 478 -10.77 -19.57 -4.39
CA ASN A 478 -9.71 -19.93 -5.32
C ASN A 478 -10.09 -21.12 -6.20
N ILE A 479 -11.09 -21.93 -5.83
CA ILE A 479 -11.51 -23.14 -6.58
C ILE A 479 -11.83 -22.80 -8.04
N GLY A 480 -12.53 -21.70 -8.31
CA GLY A 480 -12.91 -21.33 -9.69
C GLY A 480 -11.76 -20.79 -10.55
N ILE A 481 -10.57 -20.54 -9.98
CA ILE A 481 -9.51 -19.74 -10.60
C ILE A 481 -8.19 -20.53 -10.65
N ASN A 482 -7.83 -21.15 -9.53
CA ASN A 482 -6.55 -21.80 -9.33
C ASN A 482 -6.67 -23.31 -9.43
N ASN A 483 -5.58 -23.95 -9.83
CA ASN A 483 -5.47 -25.40 -9.74
C ASN A 483 -5.18 -25.85 -8.29
N ASP A 484 -5.29 -27.14 -8.04
CA ASP A 484 -5.19 -27.69 -6.69
C ASP A 484 -3.77 -27.55 -6.07
N ASN A 485 -2.71 -27.54 -6.89
CA ASN A 485 -1.36 -27.27 -6.39
C ASN A 485 -1.26 -25.82 -5.89
N GLU A 486 -1.68 -24.85 -6.69
CA GLU A 486 -1.62 -23.43 -6.33
C GLU A 486 -2.39 -23.12 -5.03
N ILE A 487 -3.54 -23.77 -4.83
CA ILE A 487 -4.33 -23.62 -3.60
C ILE A 487 -3.55 -24.17 -2.39
N VAL A 488 -3.01 -25.39 -2.50
CA VAL A 488 -2.28 -26.02 -1.39
C VAL A 488 -0.98 -25.26 -1.07
N GLU A 489 -0.23 -24.84 -2.09
CA GLU A 489 0.99 -24.04 -1.94
C GLU A 489 0.68 -22.67 -1.34
N GLY A 490 -0.38 -22.00 -1.80
CA GLY A 490 -0.84 -20.73 -1.24
C GLY A 490 -1.19 -20.84 0.24
N ILE A 491 -1.96 -21.87 0.64
CA ILE A 491 -2.30 -22.10 2.04
C ILE A 491 -1.03 -22.37 2.86
N ARG A 492 -0.08 -23.17 2.36
CA ARG A 492 1.20 -23.41 3.06
C ARG A 492 2.00 -22.13 3.26
N PHE A 493 2.07 -21.29 2.23
CA PHE A 493 2.74 -20.01 2.28
C PHE A 493 2.09 -19.08 3.31
N LEU A 494 0.76 -18.94 3.26
CA LEU A 494 -0.02 -18.15 4.21
C LEU A 494 0.16 -18.64 5.66
N LEU A 495 0.15 -19.95 5.89
CA LEU A 495 0.38 -20.51 7.22
C LEU A 495 1.77 -20.18 7.77
N SER A 496 2.77 -20.12 6.89
CA SER A 496 4.13 -19.72 7.27
C SER A 496 4.17 -18.24 7.68
N ALA A 497 3.47 -17.36 6.95
CA ALA A 497 3.30 -15.96 7.32
C ALA A 497 2.54 -15.80 8.65
N ILE A 498 1.45 -16.55 8.87
CA ILE A 498 0.69 -16.54 10.13
C ILE A 498 1.58 -16.96 11.29
N ARG A 499 2.32 -18.07 11.17
CA ARG A 499 3.23 -18.55 12.22
C ARG A 499 4.32 -17.54 12.55
N GLN A 500 4.78 -16.79 11.56
CA GLN A 500 5.79 -15.77 11.78
C GLN A 500 5.26 -14.58 12.60
N ARG A 501 3.98 -14.22 12.43
CA ARG A 501 3.32 -13.17 13.21
C ARG A 501 2.86 -13.65 14.59
N GLN A 502 2.44 -14.92 14.68
CA GLN A 502 1.92 -15.54 15.90
C GLN A 502 2.70 -16.83 16.22
N PRO A 503 3.99 -16.73 16.62
CA PRO A 503 4.88 -17.89 16.78
C PRO A 503 4.50 -18.82 17.95
N GLU A 504 3.78 -18.30 18.94
CA GLU A 504 3.33 -19.04 20.13
C GLU A 504 1.92 -19.63 19.96
N ALA A 505 1.15 -19.19 18.94
CA ALA A 505 -0.23 -19.59 18.77
C ALA A 505 -0.36 -21.02 18.24
N LYS A 506 -1.38 -21.74 18.70
CA LYS A 506 -1.85 -22.96 18.04
C LYS A 506 -2.50 -22.56 16.72
N ILE A 507 -2.10 -23.18 15.61
CA ILE A 507 -2.67 -22.87 14.30
C ILE A 507 -3.51 -24.07 13.84
N LYS A 508 -4.81 -23.83 13.67
CA LYS A 508 -5.79 -24.81 13.21
C LYS A 508 -6.24 -24.48 11.79
N VAL A 509 -6.11 -25.45 10.89
CA VAL A 509 -6.56 -25.37 9.49
C VAL A 509 -7.88 -26.09 9.38
N ILE A 510 -8.91 -25.37 8.95
CA ILE A 510 -10.21 -25.93 8.63
C ILE A 510 -10.23 -26.28 7.15
N GLY A 511 -10.57 -27.51 6.82
CA GLY A 511 -10.80 -27.95 5.44
C GLY A 511 -11.82 -27.03 4.77
N ILE A 512 -11.67 -26.82 3.46
CA ILE A 512 -12.63 -26.06 2.68
C ILE A 512 -14.00 -26.72 2.84
N LEU A 513 -15.00 -25.97 3.28
CA LEU A 513 -16.35 -26.52 3.46
C LEU A 513 -16.92 -26.97 2.10
N PRO A 514 -17.72 -28.05 2.06
CA PRO A 514 -18.34 -28.49 0.83
C PRO A 514 -19.28 -27.41 0.29
N ARG A 515 -19.37 -27.35 -1.04
CA ARG A 515 -20.27 -26.44 -1.75
C ARG A 515 -20.90 -27.18 -2.92
N ARG A 516 -22.12 -26.77 -3.26
CA ARG A 516 -22.92 -27.37 -4.33
C ARG A 516 -22.10 -27.57 -5.60
N ASN A 517 -22.14 -28.78 -6.15
CA ASN A 517 -21.50 -29.16 -7.41
C ASN A 517 -19.95 -29.10 -7.42
N GLN A 518 -19.30 -28.99 -6.26
CA GLN A 518 -17.84 -29.06 -6.14
C GLN A 518 -17.41 -30.06 -5.05
N GLU A 519 -18.31 -30.90 -4.55
CA GLU A 519 -18.07 -31.75 -3.38
C GLU A 519 -16.87 -32.69 -3.59
N GLU A 520 -16.77 -33.29 -4.78
CA GLU A 520 -15.65 -34.19 -5.11
C GLU A 520 -14.31 -33.47 -5.11
N ARG A 521 -14.22 -32.30 -5.75
CA ARG A 521 -13.00 -31.52 -5.81
C ARG A 521 -12.60 -31.03 -4.42
N VAL A 522 -13.55 -30.53 -3.64
CA VAL A 522 -13.33 -30.11 -2.25
C VAL A 522 -12.84 -31.28 -1.39
N ARG A 523 -13.42 -32.48 -1.54
CA ARG A 523 -12.98 -33.69 -0.84
C ARG A 523 -11.52 -34.01 -1.16
N ASN A 524 -11.15 -34.01 -2.44
CA ASN A 524 -9.78 -34.30 -2.88
C ASN A 524 -8.79 -33.21 -2.42
N LEU A 525 -9.16 -31.94 -2.51
CA LEU A 525 -8.37 -30.82 -1.99
C LEU A 525 -8.13 -30.94 -0.48
N ASN A 526 -9.16 -31.28 0.29
CA ASN A 526 -9.03 -31.41 1.74
C ASN A 526 -8.11 -32.57 2.15
N LEU A 527 -8.01 -33.66 1.37
CA LEU A 527 -6.99 -34.69 1.59
C LEU A 527 -5.58 -34.14 1.45
N ARG A 528 -5.35 -33.29 0.44
CA ARG A 528 -4.05 -32.67 0.19
C ARG A 528 -3.70 -31.59 1.21
N ILE A 529 -4.68 -30.77 1.61
CA ILE A 529 -4.52 -29.76 2.67
C ILE A 529 -4.22 -30.46 4.00
N ARG A 530 -4.92 -31.55 4.31
CA ARG A 530 -4.64 -32.39 5.48
C ARG A 530 -3.21 -32.88 5.48
N GLN A 531 -2.77 -33.51 4.39
CA GLN A 531 -1.41 -34.03 4.26
C GLN A 531 -0.38 -32.90 4.48
N MET A 532 -0.57 -31.75 3.84
CA MET A 532 0.30 -30.59 4.01
C MET A 532 0.34 -30.07 5.46
N ALA A 533 -0.82 -29.98 6.11
CA ALA A 533 -0.94 -29.50 7.48
C ALA A 533 -0.32 -30.47 8.50
N GLU A 534 -0.58 -31.77 8.35
CA GLU A 534 -0.10 -32.84 9.25
C GLU A 534 1.41 -33.09 9.12
N THR A 535 2.02 -32.82 7.94
CA THR A 535 3.49 -32.78 7.81
C THR A 535 4.10 -31.51 8.39
N GLY A 536 3.28 -30.51 8.69
CA GLY A 536 3.67 -29.24 9.27
C GLY A 536 3.48 -29.20 10.80
N TRP A 537 3.33 -27.99 11.32
CA TRP A 537 3.11 -27.73 12.75
C TRP A 537 1.64 -27.36 13.03
N TYR A 538 0.74 -27.79 12.15
CA TYR A 538 -0.64 -27.31 12.10
C TYR A 538 -1.62 -28.43 12.41
N THR A 539 -2.70 -28.12 13.12
CA THR A 539 -3.79 -29.09 13.32
C THR A 539 -4.79 -28.96 12.20
N PHE A 540 -5.19 -30.07 11.57
CA PHE A 540 -6.24 -30.07 10.56
C PHE A 540 -7.57 -30.60 11.13
N LYS A 541 -8.68 -29.92 10.80
CA LYS A 541 -10.05 -30.38 11.07
C LYS A 541 -10.88 -30.24 9.80
N ASN A 542 -11.82 -31.16 9.58
CA ASN A 542 -12.70 -31.14 8.41
C ASN A 542 -14.17 -31.23 8.82
N PRO A 543 -14.71 -30.24 9.54
CA PRO A 543 -16.07 -30.26 10.06
C PRO A 543 -17.11 -30.23 8.93
N GLY A 544 -16.71 -29.83 7.71
CA GLY A 544 -17.57 -29.84 6.53
C GLY A 544 -18.15 -31.22 6.18
N THR A 545 -17.59 -32.33 6.68
CA THR A 545 -18.20 -33.66 6.51
C THR A 545 -19.57 -33.78 7.16
N LYS A 546 -19.86 -33.01 8.22
CA LYS A 546 -21.18 -32.95 8.87
C LYS A 546 -22.22 -32.17 8.08
N LEU A 547 -21.81 -31.51 7.00
CA LEU A 547 -22.69 -30.77 6.10
C LEU A 547 -23.09 -31.62 4.88
N LEU A 548 -22.72 -32.89 4.84
CA LEU A 548 -22.99 -33.82 3.74
C LEU A 548 -24.07 -34.83 4.13
N GLN A 549 -24.76 -35.32 3.11
CA GLN A 549 -25.61 -36.51 3.17
C GLN A 549 -24.77 -37.78 2.94
N GLU A 550 -25.37 -38.96 3.11
CA GLU A 550 -24.69 -40.26 2.93
C GLU A 550 -24.15 -40.46 1.50
N ASP A 551 -24.79 -39.84 0.50
CA ASP A 551 -24.35 -39.87 -0.90
C ASP A 551 -23.16 -38.94 -1.20
N GLY A 552 -22.67 -38.19 -0.20
CA GLY A 552 -21.57 -37.24 -0.32
C GLY A 552 -21.95 -35.89 -0.93
N LYS A 553 -23.24 -35.63 -1.18
CA LYS A 553 -23.75 -34.30 -1.57
C LYS A 553 -24.02 -33.44 -0.36
N ILE A 554 -24.01 -32.11 -0.55
CA ILE A 554 -24.39 -31.20 0.54
C ILE A 554 -25.82 -31.49 1.00
N ASN A 555 -26.06 -31.39 2.31
CA ASN A 555 -27.40 -31.28 2.84
C ASN A 555 -27.88 -29.83 2.63
N GLU A 556 -28.66 -29.60 1.58
CA GLU A 556 -29.14 -28.27 1.17
C GLU A 556 -29.84 -27.50 2.30
N SER A 557 -30.48 -28.21 3.24
CA SER A 557 -31.16 -27.57 4.38
C SER A 557 -30.22 -26.87 5.37
N LEU A 558 -28.91 -27.15 5.31
CA LEU A 558 -27.88 -26.54 6.16
C LEU A 558 -27.22 -25.31 5.52
N PHE A 559 -27.61 -24.96 4.30
CA PHE A 559 -27.05 -23.83 3.55
C PHE A 559 -28.14 -22.82 3.18
N SER A 560 -27.74 -21.56 2.99
CA SER A 560 -28.64 -20.54 2.45
C SER A 560 -28.68 -20.53 0.91
N ASP A 561 -27.56 -20.92 0.28
CA ASP A 561 -27.33 -20.77 -1.17
C ASP A 561 -26.48 -21.91 -1.76
N GLY A 562 -26.25 -22.98 -0.98
CA GLY A 562 -25.38 -24.09 -1.36
C GLY A 562 -23.87 -23.83 -1.20
N LEU A 563 -23.48 -22.68 -0.62
CA LEU A 563 -22.09 -22.36 -0.26
C LEU A 563 -21.96 -21.90 1.21
N HIS A 564 -22.85 -21.02 1.65
CA HIS A 564 -22.80 -20.44 2.99
C HIS A 564 -23.73 -21.20 3.94
N PRO A 565 -23.19 -21.75 5.06
CA PRO A 565 -24.02 -22.35 6.09
C PRO A 565 -25.05 -21.35 6.62
N ASN A 566 -26.25 -21.84 6.93
CA ASN A 566 -27.22 -21.13 7.76
C ASN A 566 -26.98 -21.46 9.24
N GLU A 567 -27.85 -21.00 10.14
CA GLU A 567 -27.67 -21.21 11.59
C GLU A 567 -27.56 -22.70 11.95
N GLU A 568 -28.40 -23.55 11.36
CA GLU A 568 -28.36 -25.01 11.58
C GLU A 568 -27.08 -25.63 11.01
N GLY A 569 -26.59 -25.14 9.88
CA GLY A 569 -25.28 -25.54 9.34
C GLY A 569 -24.13 -25.16 10.27
N TYR A 570 -24.11 -23.94 10.81
CA TYR A 570 -23.10 -23.53 11.79
C TYR A 570 -23.16 -24.37 13.06
N LYS A 571 -24.34 -24.74 13.55
CA LYS A 571 -24.51 -25.65 14.70
C LYS A 571 -23.81 -26.99 14.51
N GLN A 572 -23.77 -27.52 13.27
CA GLN A 572 -23.08 -28.79 13.01
C GLN A 572 -21.55 -28.69 13.12
N ILE A 573 -20.97 -27.52 12.79
CA ILE A 573 -19.53 -27.37 12.59
C ILE A 573 -18.81 -26.61 13.72
N VAL A 574 -19.54 -25.81 14.51
CA VAL A 574 -18.96 -24.87 15.48
C VAL A 574 -18.06 -25.56 16.51
N ASP A 575 -18.45 -26.72 17.05
CA ASP A 575 -17.70 -27.39 18.11
C ASP A 575 -16.30 -27.80 17.67
N GLU A 576 -16.14 -28.29 16.43
CA GLU A 576 -14.83 -28.68 15.89
C GLU A 576 -13.95 -27.48 15.49
N ILE A 577 -14.58 -26.33 15.24
CA ILE A 577 -13.87 -25.10 14.94
C ILE A 577 -13.39 -24.44 16.24
N ALA A 578 -14.25 -24.36 17.26
CA ALA A 578 -13.99 -23.67 18.51
C ALA A 578 -13.10 -24.44 19.50
N HIS A 579 -13.13 -25.78 19.46
CA HIS A 579 -12.38 -26.67 20.35
C HIS A 579 -11.34 -27.48 19.60
#